data_AF-A0AAX7SU10-F1
#
_entry.id   AF-A0AAX7SU10-F1
#
_cell.length_a   1.000
_cell.length_b   1.000
_cell.length_c   1.000
_cell.angle_alpha   90.00
_cell.angle_beta   90.00
_cell.angle_gamma   90.00
#
_symmetry.space_group_name_H-M   'P 1'
#
loop_
_entity.id
_entity.type
_entity.pdbx_description
1 polymer ?
#
loop_
_entity_poly.entity_id
_entity_poly.type
_entity_poly.pdbx_seq_one_letter_code
_entity_poly.pdbx_strand_id
1 'polypeptide(L)'
;MNFIDSLTLLFLTLSAVKSAHIPRETERGPHNVIPLMEVYNKSLCQPRELLVEILQEYPDEVEHIFIPSCVVLTRCAGCCNDEMLQCTPTSTYNVTMEIKRINPRRQKNDIFMSFTEHSACECRLKNEVTEKKEKKSRTGKNKGQKRKRKKNPENTIHDAYVSSAFSTYLHLSVALLIIKLIWEELFCPF
;
A
#
# COMPACT_ATOMS: atom_id res chain seq x y z
N MET A 1 16.84 -54.09 15.94
CA MET A 1 16.57 -52.64 16.07
C MET A 1 15.90 -52.47 17.42
N ASN A 2 16.62 -51.91 18.39
CA ASN A 2 16.26 -52.02 19.79
C ASN A 2 15.14 -51.04 20.13
N PHE A 3 14.19 -51.47 20.98
CA PHE A 3 13.08 -50.64 21.46
C PHE A 3 13.55 -49.29 22.04
N ILE A 4 14.77 -49.28 22.59
CA ILE A 4 15.45 -48.11 23.14
C ILE A 4 15.78 -47.08 22.04
N ASP A 5 16.20 -47.52 20.85
CA ASP A 5 16.51 -46.63 19.72
C ASP A 5 15.26 -45.94 19.17
N SER A 6 14.10 -46.64 19.21
CA SER A 6 12.83 -46.04 18.84
C SER A 6 12.35 -45.01 19.86
N LEU A 7 12.65 -45.23 21.15
CA LEU A 7 12.28 -44.32 22.22
C LEU A 7 13.14 -43.05 22.17
N THR A 8 14.45 -43.18 21.93
CA THR A 8 15.37 -42.05 21.83
C THR A 8 15.06 -41.17 20.62
N LEU A 9 14.69 -41.76 19.48
CA LEU A 9 14.21 -41.02 18.30
C LEU A 9 12.94 -40.23 18.60
N LEU A 10 11.98 -40.83 19.31
CA LEU A 10 10.74 -40.16 19.71
C LEU A 10 11.02 -38.97 20.65
N PHE A 11 11.88 -39.15 21.66
CA PHE A 11 12.27 -38.08 22.58
C PHE A 11 13.03 -36.94 21.87
N LEU A 12 13.92 -37.27 20.92
CA LEU A 12 14.63 -36.27 20.12
C LEU A 12 13.66 -35.47 19.24
N THR A 13 12.67 -36.12 18.61
CA THR A 13 11.65 -35.41 17.82
C THR A 13 10.75 -34.51 18.68
N LEU A 14 10.43 -34.91 19.90
CA LEU A 14 9.66 -34.09 20.85
C LEU A 14 10.45 -32.85 21.31
N SER A 15 11.77 -32.98 21.50
CA SER A 15 12.64 -31.86 21.89
C SER A 15 12.88 -30.84 20.77
N ALA A 16 12.76 -31.27 19.51
CA ALA A 16 12.90 -30.42 18.32
C ALA A 16 11.66 -29.58 18.01
N VAL A 17 10.53 -29.81 18.71
CA VAL A 17 9.37 -28.90 18.68
C VAL A 17 9.71 -27.66 19.51
N LYS A 18 10.65 -26.87 19.00
CA LYS A 18 10.82 -25.48 19.40
C LYS A 18 9.60 -24.75 18.88
N SER A 19 8.54 -24.71 19.70
CA SER A 19 7.39 -23.85 19.48
C SER A 19 7.91 -22.46 19.14
N ALA A 20 7.67 -21.99 17.91
CA ALA A 20 7.74 -20.58 17.62
C ALA A 20 6.80 -19.91 18.62
N HIS A 21 7.34 -19.03 19.47
CA HIS A 21 6.52 -18.17 20.32
C HIS A 21 5.75 -17.23 19.39
N ILE A 22 4.56 -17.65 18.94
CA ILE A 22 3.57 -16.73 18.39
C ILE A 22 3.13 -15.89 19.59
N PRO A 23 3.36 -14.56 19.60
CA PRO A 23 2.85 -13.71 20.67
C PRO A 23 1.35 -13.95 20.76
N ARG A 24 0.87 -14.33 21.95
CA ARG A 24 -0.57 -14.42 22.19
C ARG A 24 -1.15 -13.03 21.95
N GLU A 25 -1.87 -12.86 20.85
CA GLU A 25 -2.77 -11.73 20.70
C GLU A 25 -3.83 -11.88 21.79
N THR A 26 -3.68 -11.13 22.87
CA THR A 26 -4.80 -10.85 23.77
C THR A 26 -5.90 -10.24 22.91
N GLU A 27 -6.96 -11.01 22.65
CA GLU A 27 -8.17 -10.51 21.99
C GLU A 27 -8.59 -9.23 22.69
N ARG A 28 -8.43 -8.10 22.01
CA ARG A 28 -8.71 -6.80 22.59
C ARG A 28 -10.23 -6.64 22.60
N GLY A 29 -10.82 -6.65 23.79
CA GLY A 29 -12.24 -6.37 23.97
C GLY A 29 -12.63 -4.97 23.48
N PRO A 30 -13.93 -4.69 23.32
CA PRO A 30 -14.46 -3.47 22.68
C PRO A 30 -14.11 -2.14 23.37
N HIS A 31 -13.43 -2.17 24.52
CA HIS A 31 -13.00 -0.99 25.29
C HIS A 31 -11.50 -0.92 25.59
N ASN A 32 -10.68 -1.72 24.90
CA ASN A 32 -9.24 -1.71 25.14
C ASN A 32 -8.58 -0.52 24.44
N VAL A 33 -8.31 0.54 25.20
CA VAL A 33 -7.52 1.69 24.74
C VAL A 33 -6.05 1.29 24.70
N ILE A 34 -5.40 1.47 23.55
CA ILE A 34 -3.95 1.28 23.41
C ILE A 34 -3.24 2.41 24.16
N PRO A 35 -2.36 2.13 25.13
CA PRO A 35 -1.63 3.17 25.87
C PRO A 35 -0.83 4.08 24.93
N LEU A 36 -0.74 5.36 25.26
CA LEU A 36 -0.02 6.36 24.45
C LEU A 36 1.41 5.92 24.13
N MET A 37 2.13 5.36 25.11
CA MET A 37 3.50 4.88 24.90
C MET A 37 3.59 3.70 23.93
N GLU A 38 2.57 2.83 23.90
CA GLU A 38 2.52 1.74 22.92
C GLU A 38 2.28 2.29 21.52
N VAL A 39 1.36 3.26 21.36
CA VAL A 39 1.14 3.96 20.08
C VAL A 39 2.43 4.62 19.61
N TYR A 40 3.07 5.38 20.50
CA TYR A 40 4.32 6.08 20.22
C TYR A 40 5.42 5.14 19.73
N ASN A 41 5.72 4.09 20.51
CA ASN A 41 6.77 3.13 20.18
C ASN A 41 6.47 2.39 18.88
N LYS A 42 5.20 2.07 18.62
CA LYS A 42 4.77 1.42 17.38
C LYS A 42 4.78 2.34 16.18
N SER A 43 4.71 3.67 16.36
CA SER A 43 4.71 4.64 15.27
C SER A 43 6.09 5.23 14.96
N LEU A 44 7.13 4.96 15.76
CA LEU A 44 8.49 5.50 15.54
C LEU A 44 9.04 5.20 14.13
N CYS A 45 9.79 6.15 13.57
CA CYS A 45 10.54 5.98 12.32
C CYS A 45 11.58 4.86 12.45
N GLN A 46 11.36 3.76 11.75
CA GLN A 46 12.27 2.60 11.74
C GLN A 46 12.10 1.77 10.45
N PRO A 47 13.02 0.85 10.14
CA PRO A 47 12.82 -0.14 9.07
C PRO A 47 11.60 -1.03 9.37
N ARG A 48 10.71 -1.18 8.38
CA ARG A 48 9.49 -1.99 8.47
C ARG A 48 9.24 -2.72 7.16
N GLU A 49 8.66 -3.90 7.25
CA GLU A 49 8.17 -4.65 6.09
C GLU A 49 6.96 -3.95 5.48
N LEU A 50 7.05 -3.61 4.19
CA LEU A 50 5.98 -3.02 3.41
C LEU A 50 5.79 -3.82 2.13
N LEU A 51 4.54 -3.93 1.67
CA LEU A 51 4.24 -4.42 0.33
C LEU A 51 4.49 -3.29 -0.67
N VAL A 52 5.42 -3.52 -1.60
CA VAL A 52 5.78 -2.57 -2.65
C VAL A 52 5.45 -3.20 -4.00
N GLU A 53 4.72 -2.46 -4.84
CA GLU A 53 4.40 -2.89 -6.20
C GLU A 53 5.65 -2.88 -7.09
N ILE A 54 5.86 -3.94 -7.86
CA ILE A 54 7.06 -4.07 -8.70
C ILE A 54 7.11 -3.00 -9.79
N LEU A 55 5.97 -2.62 -10.36
CA LEU A 55 5.86 -1.58 -11.39
C LEU A 55 6.20 -0.18 -10.86
N GLN A 56 6.04 0.07 -9.56
CA GLN A 56 6.44 1.35 -8.97
C GLN A 56 7.98 1.47 -8.88
N GLU A 57 8.68 0.37 -8.65
CA GLU A 57 10.15 0.33 -8.62
C GLU A 57 10.76 0.26 -10.02
N TYR A 58 10.06 -0.37 -10.98
CA TYR A 58 10.48 -0.53 -12.36
C TYR A 58 9.43 0.01 -13.35
N PRO A 59 9.27 1.33 -13.46
CA PRO A 59 8.27 1.94 -14.32
C PRO A 59 8.50 1.69 -15.81
N ASP A 60 9.70 1.28 -16.22
CA ASP A 60 10.02 0.99 -17.62
C ASP A 60 9.46 -0.36 -18.11
N GLU A 61 8.99 -1.24 -17.21
CA GLU A 61 8.59 -2.61 -17.50
C GLU A 61 7.06 -2.80 -17.72
N VAL A 62 6.36 -1.76 -18.17
CA VAL A 62 4.88 -1.71 -18.28
C VAL A 62 4.25 -2.78 -19.18
N GLU A 63 5.01 -3.38 -20.09
CA GLU A 63 4.50 -4.39 -21.03
C GLU A 63 4.34 -5.79 -20.41
N HIS A 64 4.77 -5.97 -19.15
CA HIS A 64 4.87 -7.28 -18.51
C HIS A 64 3.96 -7.39 -17.29
N ILE A 65 3.44 -8.59 -17.08
CA ILE A 65 2.72 -8.96 -15.85
C ILE A 65 3.72 -9.70 -14.95
N PHE A 66 3.84 -9.24 -13.71
CA PHE A 66 4.70 -9.86 -12.70
C PHE A 66 3.88 -10.71 -11.72
N ILE A 67 4.41 -11.90 -11.39
CA ILE A 67 3.89 -12.77 -10.34
C ILE A 67 5.00 -13.03 -9.32
N PRO A 68 4.84 -12.63 -8.05
CA PRO A 68 3.76 -11.77 -7.54
C PRO A 68 3.82 -10.35 -8.15
N SER A 69 2.72 -9.59 -8.06
CA SER A 69 2.68 -8.18 -8.51
C SER A 69 3.32 -7.20 -7.51
N CYS A 70 3.43 -7.61 -6.25
CA CYS A 70 4.08 -6.89 -5.17
C CYS A 70 5.03 -7.81 -4.39
N VAL A 71 6.04 -7.21 -3.77
CA VAL A 71 7.03 -7.89 -2.93
C VAL A 71 7.08 -7.24 -1.55
N VAL A 72 7.44 -8.02 -0.54
CA VAL A 72 7.68 -7.50 0.81
C VAL A 72 9.11 -6.97 0.86
N LEU A 73 9.27 -5.68 1.16
CA LEU A 73 10.57 -5.03 1.31
C LEU A 73 10.66 -4.31 2.64
N THR A 74 11.84 -4.32 3.23
CA THR A 74 12.15 -3.50 4.39
C THR A 74 12.39 -2.06 3.94
N ARG A 75 11.50 -1.15 4.33
CA ARG A 75 11.57 0.28 4.01
C ARG A 75 11.38 1.13 5.26
N CYS A 76 11.86 2.37 5.21
CA CYS A 76 11.68 3.30 6.32
C CYS A 76 10.22 3.73 6.40
N ALA A 77 9.59 3.49 7.55
CA ALA A 77 8.22 3.90 7.81
C ALA A 77 7.99 4.23 9.29
N GLY A 78 6.97 5.03 9.54
CA GLY A 78 6.67 5.63 10.84
C GLY A 78 6.62 7.15 10.75
N CYS A 79 6.49 7.79 11.90
CA CYS A 79 6.41 9.24 12.04
C CYS A 79 7.58 9.79 12.86
N CYS A 80 7.88 11.06 12.62
CA CYS A 80 8.77 11.87 13.45
C CYS A 80 7.93 12.75 14.38
N ASN A 81 8.54 13.27 15.44
CA ASN A 81 7.84 14.12 16.42
C ASN A 81 7.47 15.51 15.86
N ASP A 82 8.15 15.95 14.80
CA ASP A 82 7.98 17.26 14.19
C ASP A 82 7.64 17.09 12.70
N GLU A 83 6.67 17.87 12.22
CA GLU A 83 6.26 17.89 10.81
C GLU A 83 7.34 18.43 9.88
N MET A 84 8.31 19.20 10.40
CA MET A 84 9.50 19.66 9.67
C MET A 84 10.49 18.53 9.42
N LEU A 85 10.36 17.40 10.11
CA LEU A 85 11.21 16.22 9.92
C LEU A 85 10.55 15.20 8.98
N GLN A 86 11.39 14.46 8.27
CA GLN A 86 11.02 13.35 7.40
C GLN A 86 11.80 12.10 7.80
N CYS A 87 11.11 10.96 7.87
CA CYS A 87 11.73 9.66 8.08
C CYS A 87 12.45 9.24 6.79
N THR A 88 13.78 9.15 6.83
CA THR A 88 14.63 8.89 5.66
C THR A 88 15.62 7.76 5.94
N PRO A 89 16.02 6.98 4.92
CA PRO A 89 17.05 5.95 5.10
C PRO A 89 18.42 6.56 5.34
N THR A 90 19.18 5.96 6.25
CA THR A 90 20.59 6.29 6.51
C THR A 90 21.54 5.27 5.92
N SER A 91 21.08 4.03 5.76
CA SER A 91 21.81 2.94 5.11
C SER A 91 20.84 2.05 4.33
N THR A 92 21.29 1.57 3.17
CA THR A 92 20.51 0.72 2.27
C THR A 92 21.36 -0.42 1.71
N TYR A 93 20.71 -1.47 1.25
CA TYR A 93 21.33 -2.59 0.54
C TYR A 93 20.34 -3.15 -0.49
N ASN A 94 20.83 -3.94 -1.44
CA ASN A 94 20.00 -4.56 -2.45
C ASN A 94 19.72 -6.02 -2.14
N VAL A 95 18.49 -6.47 -2.41
CA VAL A 95 18.07 -7.87 -2.33
C VAL A 95 17.59 -8.31 -3.69
N THR A 96 18.07 -9.47 -4.13
CA THR A 96 17.64 -10.08 -5.39
C THR A 96 16.54 -11.10 -5.11
N MET A 97 15.43 -10.98 -5.82
CA MET A 97 14.28 -11.87 -5.70
C MET A 97 13.96 -12.51 -7.06
N GLU A 98 13.50 -13.75 -7.02
CA GLU A 98 12.99 -14.45 -8.20
C GLU A 98 11.53 -14.06 -8.44
N ILE A 99 11.27 -13.50 -9.62
CA ILE A 99 9.97 -12.99 -10.04
C ILE A 99 9.59 -13.63 -11.36
N LYS A 100 8.33 -14.01 -11.49
CA LYS A 100 7.79 -14.59 -12.71
C LYS A 100 7.26 -13.48 -13.61
N ARG A 101 7.91 -13.30 -14.75
CA ARG A 101 7.57 -12.30 -15.77
C ARG A 101 6.80 -12.96 -16.89
N ILE A 102 5.61 -12.43 -17.17
CA ILE A 102 4.74 -12.91 -18.24
C ILE A 102 4.62 -11.82 -19.29
N ASN A 103 5.06 -12.13 -20.51
CA ASN A 103 4.73 -11.32 -21.67
C ASN A 103 3.47 -11.91 -22.34
N PRO A 104 2.36 -11.15 -22.49
CA PRO A 104 1.12 -11.66 -23.06
C PRO A 104 1.25 -12.23 -24.47
N ARG A 105 2.29 -11.85 -25.23
CA ARG A 105 2.48 -12.24 -26.63
C ARG A 105 3.59 -13.26 -26.86
N ARG A 106 4.47 -13.51 -25.87
CA ARG A 106 5.72 -14.25 -26.10
C ARG A 106 5.87 -15.50 -25.26
N GLN A 107 6.05 -15.36 -23.94
CA GLN A 107 6.24 -16.49 -23.01
C GLN A 107 6.37 -15.99 -21.57
N LYS A 108 6.37 -16.95 -20.64
CA LYS A 108 6.51 -16.79 -19.19
C LYS A 108 7.90 -17.25 -18.77
N ASN A 109 8.65 -16.37 -18.14
CA ASN A 109 10.02 -16.64 -17.70
C ASN A 109 10.18 -16.28 -16.22
N ASP A 110 10.98 -17.07 -15.50
CA ASP A 110 11.46 -16.71 -14.16
C ASP A 110 12.70 -15.84 -14.32
N ILE A 111 12.70 -14.68 -13.66
CA ILE A 111 13.76 -13.67 -13.75
C ILE A 111 14.20 -13.25 -12.35
N PHE A 112 15.43 -12.75 -12.25
CA PHE A 112 15.95 -12.15 -11.02
C PHE A 112 15.83 -10.62 -11.10
N MET A 113 15.17 -10.03 -10.11
CA MET A 113 15.03 -8.58 -9.96
C MET A 113 15.66 -8.12 -8.65
N SER A 114 16.24 -6.93 -8.62
CA SER A 114 17.03 -6.44 -7.49
C SER A 114 16.41 -5.20 -6.85
N PHE A 115 15.79 -5.36 -5.69
CA PHE A 115 15.11 -4.31 -4.98
C PHE A 115 16.00 -3.67 -3.91
N THR A 116 15.82 -2.38 -3.64
CA THR A 116 16.52 -1.70 -2.54
C THR A 116 15.77 -1.89 -1.22
N GLU A 117 16.45 -2.30 -0.16
CA GLU A 117 15.97 -2.35 1.22
C GLU A 117 16.72 -1.33 2.09
N HIS A 118 16.05 -0.87 3.15
CA HIS A 118 16.61 0.08 4.11
C HIS A 118 17.01 -0.66 5.39
N SER A 119 18.29 -0.62 5.77
CA SER A 119 18.77 -1.25 7.00
C SER A 119 18.71 -0.33 8.22
N ALA A 120 18.69 0.99 8.02
CA ALA A 120 18.61 1.97 9.09
C ALA A 120 17.87 3.24 8.64
N CYS A 121 17.16 3.89 9.56
CA CYS A 121 16.30 5.04 9.31
C CYS A 121 16.49 6.12 10.39
N GLU A 122 16.32 7.38 10.00
CA GLU A 122 16.44 8.53 10.90
C GLU A 122 15.52 9.68 10.47
N CYS A 123 15.06 10.46 11.45
CA CYS A 123 14.29 11.68 11.22
C CYS A 123 15.23 12.84 10.88
N ARG A 124 15.17 13.34 9.64
CA ARG A 124 16.00 14.45 9.14
C ARG A 124 15.13 15.62 8.71
N LEU A 125 15.67 16.84 8.75
CA LEU A 125 14.94 18.03 8.27
C LEU A 125 14.55 17.86 6.80
N LYS A 126 13.28 18.18 6.50
CA LYS A 126 12.81 18.28 5.13
C LYS A 126 13.59 19.40 4.44
N ASN A 127 14.20 19.08 3.30
CA ASN A 127 14.71 20.12 2.43
C ASN A 127 13.49 20.87 1.88
N GLU A 128 13.24 22.07 2.38
CA GLU A 128 12.24 22.97 1.81
C GLU A 128 12.69 23.36 0.41
N VAL A 129 12.37 22.53 -0.59
CA VAL A 129 12.25 23.04 -1.95
C VAL A 129 11.08 24.01 -1.87
N THR A 130 11.41 25.29 -1.79
CA THR A 130 10.48 26.39 -1.88
C THR A 130 9.81 26.34 -3.25
N GLU A 131 8.83 25.45 -3.41
CA GLU A 131 7.74 25.69 -4.33
C GLU A 131 7.04 26.94 -3.81
N LYS A 132 7.46 28.09 -4.36
CA LYS A 132 6.78 29.37 -4.22
C LYS A 132 5.35 29.20 -4.75
N LYS A 133 4.46 28.63 -3.94
CA LYS A 133 3.03 28.94 -4.01
C LYS A 133 2.96 30.41 -3.62
N GLU A 134 2.90 31.27 -4.63
CA GLU A 134 2.66 32.71 -4.50
C GLU A 134 1.35 32.95 -3.71
N LYS A 135 1.40 32.88 -2.38
CA LYS A 135 0.44 33.55 -1.54
C LYS A 135 0.80 35.03 -1.58
N LYS A 136 0.25 35.75 -2.56
CA LYS A 136 0.18 37.22 -2.55
C LYS A 136 -0.52 37.65 -1.26
N SER A 137 0.27 37.95 -0.23
CA SER A 137 -0.17 38.71 0.93
C SER A 137 -0.42 40.16 0.48
N ARG A 138 -1.69 40.51 0.24
CA ARG A 138 -2.08 41.92 0.12
C ARG A 138 -2.57 42.41 1.48
N THR A 139 -1.68 43.09 2.19
CA THR A 139 -2.04 43.95 3.33
C THR A 139 -2.59 45.27 2.78
N GLY A 140 -3.79 45.69 3.20
CA GLY A 140 -4.26 47.07 2.97
C GLY A 140 -5.77 47.35 3.03
N LYS A 141 -6.27 47.63 4.25
CA LYS A 141 -7.30 48.63 4.66
C LYS A 141 -8.71 48.70 4.02
N ASN A 142 -9.69 48.55 4.94
CA ASN A 142 -10.88 49.39 5.22
C ASN A 142 -12.28 49.12 4.59
N LYS A 143 -13.23 48.91 5.53
CA LYS A 143 -14.63 49.37 5.65
C LYS A 143 -15.68 49.00 4.58
N GLY A 144 -16.63 48.16 5.01
CA GLY A 144 -18.06 48.53 5.05
C GLY A 144 -19.00 48.03 3.94
N GLN A 145 -20.16 47.52 4.42
CA GLN A 145 -21.48 47.38 3.78
C GLN A 145 -21.88 46.08 3.05
N LYS A 146 -22.78 45.38 3.76
CA LYS A 146 -23.73 44.31 3.41
C LYS A 146 -24.45 44.56 2.07
N ARG A 147 -24.35 43.63 1.09
CA ARG A 147 -25.30 43.53 -0.05
C ARG A 147 -25.58 42.08 -0.47
N LYS A 148 -26.82 41.89 -0.95
CA LYS A 148 -27.62 40.67 -1.11
C LYS A 148 -27.04 39.63 -2.09
N ARG A 149 -27.17 38.35 -1.73
CA ARG A 149 -26.85 37.17 -2.56
C ARG A 149 -27.90 37.03 -3.67
N LYS A 150 -27.49 37.17 -4.93
CA LYS A 150 -28.30 36.83 -6.13
C LYS A 150 -27.76 35.51 -6.68
N LYS A 151 -28.58 34.46 -6.70
CA LYS A 151 -28.23 33.11 -7.17
C LYS A 151 -28.26 33.12 -8.71
N ASN A 152 -27.12 32.80 -9.36
CA ASN A 152 -27.00 32.78 -10.82
C ASN A 152 -27.67 31.50 -11.39
N PRO A 153 -28.49 31.57 -12.46
CA PRO A 153 -29.24 30.42 -13.03
C PRO A 153 -28.40 29.43 -13.87
N GLU A 154 -27.08 29.50 -13.79
CA GLU A 154 -26.16 28.79 -14.71
C GLU A 154 -25.74 27.40 -14.19
N ASN A 155 -25.97 27.12 -12.90
CA ASN A 155 -25.59 25.84 -12.29
C ASN A 155 -26.55 24.68 -12.60
N THR A 156 -27.76 24.95 -13.09
CA THR A 156 -28.77 23.91 -13.33
C THR A 156 -28.50 23.05 -14.57
N ILE A 157 -27.69 23.52 -15.52
CA ILE A 157 -27.43 22.81 -16.78
C ILE A 157 -26.30 21.77 -16.59
N HIS A 158 -25.28 22.09 -15.78
CA HIS A 158 -24.18 21.16 -15.47
C HIS A 158 -24.66 19.95 -14.65
N ASP A 159 -25.58 20.16 -13.71
CA ASP A 159 -26.12 19.08 -12.87
C ASP A 159 -26.98 18.08 -13.67
N ALA A 160 -27.64 18.55 -14.74
CA ALA A 160 -28.41 17.71 -15.65
C ALA A 160 -27.50 16.86 -16.58
N TYR A 161 -26.37 17.41 -17.01
CA TYR A 161 -25.38 16.69 -17.85
C TYR A 161 -24.63 15.62 -17.04
N VAL A 162 -24.31 15.90 -15.78
CA VAL A 162 -23.65 14.95 -14.90
C VAL A 162 -24.60 13.78 -14.54
N SER A 163 -25.89 14.04 -14.31
CA SER A 163 -26.86 12.99 -13.98
C SER A 163 -27.17 12.03 -15.14
N SER A 164 -27.12 12.49 -16.39
CA SER A 164 -27.37 11.62 -17.56
C SER A 164 -26.19 10.70 -17.88
N ALA A 165 -24.95 11.15 -17.63
CA ALA A 165 -23.74 10.37 -17.83
C ALA A 165 -23.56 9.22 -16.82
N PHE A 166 -24.04 9.38 -15.58
CA PHE A 166 -24.01 8.29 -14.58
C PHE A 166 -25.00 7.15 -14.90
N SER A 167 -26.15 7.48 -15.50
CA SER A 167 -27.18 6.50 -15.85
C SER A 167 -26.76 5.60 -17.01
N THR A 168 -26.09 6.16 -18.03
CA THR A 168 -25.61 5.38 -19.18
C THR A 168 -24.42 4.47 -18.84
N TYR A 169 -23.52 4.93 -17.97
CA TYR A 169 -22.37 4.13 -17.51
C TYR A 169 -22.81 2.90 -16.70
N LEU A 170 -23.83 3.04 -15.86
CA LEU A 170 -24.40 1.93 -15.09
C LEU A 170 -25.12 0.90 -15.97
N HIS A 171 -25.74 1.35 -17.07
CA HIS A 171 -26.41 0.44 -18.02
C HIS A 171 -25.40 -0.37 -18.88
N LEU A 172 -24.27 0.25 -19.24
CA LEU A 172 -23.17 -0.40 -19.98
C LEU A 172 -22.39 -1.40 -19.13
N SER A 173 -22.21 -1.13 -17.83
CA SER A 173 -21.51 -2.04 -16.92
C SER A 173 -22.32 -3.30 -16.61
N VAL A 174 -23.64 -3.18 -16.45
CA VAL A 174 -24.55 -4.32 -16.27
C VAL A 174 -24.62 -5.18 -17.53
N ALA A 175 -24.64 -4.56 -18.72
CA ALA A 175 -24.59 -5.31 -19.99
C ALA A 175 -23.29 -6.10 -20.17
N LEU A 176 -22.14 -5.53 -19.79
CA LEU A 176 -20.84 -6.23 -19.84
C LEU A 176 -20.74 -7.38 -18.81
N LEU A 177 -21.34 -7.24 -17.64
CA LEU A 177 -21.42 -8.32 -16.65
C LEU A 177 -22.33 -9.47 -17.13
N ILE A 178 -23.44 -9.16 -17.79
CA ILE A 178 -24.33 -10.18 -18.38
C ILE A 178 -23.62 -10.90 -19.53
N ILE A 179 -22.88 -10.18 -20.39
CA ILE A 179 -22.07 -10.80 -21.45
C ILE A 179 -20.95 -11.68 -20.85
N LYS A 180 -20.34 -11.25 -19.74
CA LYS A 180 -19.31 -12.04 -19.03
C LYS A 180 -19.89 -13.31 -18.41
N LEU A 181 -21.07 -13.24 -17.80
CA LEU A 181 -21.77 -14.40 -17.23
C LEU A 181 -22.24 -15.38 -18.32
N ILE A 182 -22.65 -14.89 -19.50
CA ILE A 182 -23.03 -15.75 -20.63
C ILE A 182 -21.78 -16.41 -21.27
N TRP A 183 -20.63 -15.74 -21.25
CA TRP A 183 -19.36 -16.30 -21.74
C TRP A 183 -18.79 -17.39 -20.82
N GLU A 184 -19.02 -17.26 -19.51
CA GLU A 184 -18.51 -18.19 -18.49
C GLU A 184 -19.31 -19.50 -18.41
N GLU A 185 -20.59 -19.50 -18.83
CA GLU A 185 -21.48 -20.68 -18.84
C GLU A 185 -21.50 -21.46 -20.18
N LEU A 186 -20.97 -20.91 -21.28
CA LEU A 186 -21.04 -21.56 -22.61
C LEU A 186 -19.70 -22.12 -23.14
N PHE A 187 -18.56 -21.85 -22.49
CA PHE A 187 -17.25 -22.20 -23.08
C PHE A 187 -16.23 -22.93 -22.20
N CYS A 188 -16.60 -23.38 -20.99
CA CYS A 188 -15.68 -24.19 -20.16
C CYS A 188 -16.33 -25.49 -19.62
N PRO A 189 -16.20 -26.63 -20.31
CA PRO A 189 -15.94 -27.89 -19.64
C PRO A 189 -14.41 -28.06 -19.53
N PHE A 190 -13.92 -28.26 -18.30
CA PHE A 190 -12.60 -28.77 -17.83
C PHE A 190 -11.97 -27.92 -16.72
#